data_AF-A0A2S1SPE2-F1
#
_entry.id   AF-A0A2S1SPE2-F1
#
_cell.length_a   1.000
_cell.length_b   1.000
_cell.length_c   1.000
_cell.angle_alpha   90.00
_cell.angle_beta   90.00
_cell.angle_gamma   90.00
#
_symmetry.space_group_name_H-M   'P 1'
#
loop_
_entity.id
_entity.type
_entity.pdbx_description
1 polymer ?
#
loop_
_entity_poly.entity_id
_entity_poly.type
_entity_poly.pdbx_seq_one_letter_code
_entity_poly.pdbx_strand_id
1 'polypeptide(L)'
;MATASETPVLDTLAAMTVDSIERCGLTPDMFMLTRIAALAASDAPPISYVAHIDPALQAGMTAEQLQDVLVAIAPIVGTARVMTAAGNIAKALSIEIAVAEAAAAAQAEA
;
A
#
# COMPACT_ATOMS: atom_id res chain seq x y z
N MET A 1 35.31 -0.39 2.85
CA MET A 1 34.20 -0.15 1.90
C MET A 1 33.02 -0.93 2.43
N ALA A 2 31.92 -0.27 2.79
CA ALA A 2 30.68 -0.99 3.05
C ALA A 2 30.33 -1.77 1.76
N THR A 3 30.12 -3.07 1.87
CA THR A 3 29.59 -3.87 0.77
C THR A 3 28.23 -3.29 0.40
N ALA A 4 28.01 -3.02 -0.88
CA ALA A 4 26.72 -2.53 -1.35
C ALA A 4 25.63 -3.52 -0.93
N SER A 5 24.47 -3.02 -0.52
CA SER A 5 23.30 -3.85 -0.24
C SER A 5 22.92 -4.68 -1.48
N GLU A 6 22.39 -5.88 -1.24
CA GLU A 6 21.79 -6.74 -2.28
C GLU A 6 20.49 -6.13 -2.83
N THR A 7 19.83 -5.24 -2.08
CA THR A 7 18.57 -4.59 -2.43
C THR A 7 18.62 -3.07 -2.29
N PRO A 8 19.59 -2.38 -2.94
CA PRO A 8 19.87 -0.97 -2.65
C PRO A 8 18.67 -0.04 -2.94
N VAL A 9 17.82 -0.39 -3.90
CA VAL A 9 16.57 0.34 -4.19
C VAL A 9 15.55 0.15 -3.07
N LEU A 10 15.29 -1.08 -2.63
CA LEU A 10 14.31 -1.35 -1.58
C LEU A 10 14.77 -0.78 -0.24
N ASP A 11 16.06 -0.87 0.06
CA ASP A 11 16.64 -0.30 1.29
C ASP A 11 16.47 1.22 1.33
N THR A 12 16.70 1.89 0.19
CA THR A 12 16.48 3.33 0.07
C THR A 12 15.01 3.68 0.29
N LEU A 13 14.09 2.95 -0.36
CA LEU A 13 12.65 3.18 -0.21
C LEU A 13 12.16 2.87 1.21
N ALA A 14 12.71 1.85 1.87
CA ALA A 14 12.42 1.50 3.24
C ALA A 14 12.87 2.62 4.19
N ALA A 15 14.10 3.13 4.02
CA ALA A 15 14.59 4.27 4.79
C ALA A 15 13.71 5.51 4.60
N MET A 16 13.35 5.85 3.35
CA MET A 16 12.43 6.95 3.06
C MET A 16 11.05 6.74 3.71
N THR A 17 10.56 5.50 3.72
CA THR A 17 9.28 5.13 4.33
C THR A 17 9.32 5.32 5.84
N VAL A 18 10.38 4.85 6.51
CA VAL A 18 10.59 5.00 7.95
C VAL A 18 10.68 6.48 8.32
N ASP A 19 11.55 7.24 7.65
CA ASP A 19 11.70 8.67 7.87
C ASP A 19 10.37 9.42 7.73
N SER A 20 9.54 9.05 6.74
CA SER A 20 8.24 9.71 6.57
C SER A 20 7.21 9.35 7.64
N ILE A 21 7.30 8.16 8.25
CA ILE A 21 6.44 7.77 9.37
C ILE A 21 6.84 8.57 10.62
N GLU A 22 8.14 8.67 10.91
CA GLU A 22 8.64 9.38 12.09
C GLU A 22 8.41 10.89 12.04
N ARG A 23 8.41 11.47 10.84
CA ARG A 23 8.30 12.92 10.64
C ARG A 23 6.87 13.41 10.41
N CYS A 24 5.92 12.52 10.14
CA CYS A 24 4.54 12.90 9.85
C CYS A 24 3.68 12.92 11.12
N GLY A 25 2.96 14.02 11.35
CA GLY A 25 2.07 14.18 12.51
C GLY A 25 0.63 13.72 12.29
N LEU A 26 0.32 13.07 11.16
CA LEU A 26 -1.01 12.50 10.92
C LEU A 26 -1.23 11.27 11.83
N THR A 27 -2.49 11.02 12.18
CA THR A 27 -2.87 9.75 12.81
C THR A 27 -2.59 8.60 11.85
N PRO A 28 -2.31 7.37 12.34
CA PRO A 28 -1.91 6.25 11.48
C PRO A 28 -2.90 5.94 10.35
N ASP A 29 -4.20 5.99 10.63
CA ASP A 29 -5.27 5.82 9.65
C ASP A 29 -5.24 6.89 8.55
N MET A 30 -5.15 8.17 8.93
CA MET A 30 -5.06 9.29 8.00
C MET A 30 -3.78 9.26 7.17
N PHE A 31 -2.67 8.82 7.76
CA PHE A 31 -1.41 8.64 7.04
C PHE A 31 -1.53 7.58 5.95
N MET A 32 -2.14 6.43 6.27
CA MET A 32 -2.35 5.36 5.30
C MET A 32 -3.34 5.76 4.20
N LEU A 33 -4.47 6.37 4.56
CA LEU A 33 -5.45 6.89 3.59
C LEU A 33 -4.81 7.90 2.62
N THR A 34 -3.94 8.79 3.14
CA THR A 34 -3.21 9.77 2.32
C THR A 34 -2.24 9.09 1.35
N ARG A 35 -1.53 8.05 1.79
CA ARG A 35 -0.65 7.27 0.92
C ARG A 35 -1.40 6.55 -0.18
N ILE A 36 -2.54 5.94 0.14
CA ILE A 36 -3.39 5.28 -0.87
C ILE A 36 -3.93 6.30 -1.88
N ALA A 37 -4.36 7.47 -1.42
CA ALA A 37 -4.79 8.56 -2.31
C ALA A 37 -3.65 9.00 -3.26
N ALA A 38 -2.42 9.10 -2.75
CA ALA A 38 -1.25 9.43 -3.55
C ALA A 38 -0.91 8.34 -4.58
N LEU A 39 -1.01 7.05 -4.21
CA LEU A 39 -0.85 5.93 -5.14
C LEU A 39 -1.90 5.95 -6.25
N ALA A 40 -3.16 6.23 -5.90
CA ALA A 40 -4.25 6.36 -6.86
C ALA A 40 -3.97 7.51 -7.83
N ALA A 41 -3.61 8.69 -7.32
CA ALA A 41 -3.27 9.86 -8.15
C ALA A 41 -2.07 9.60 -9.08
N SER A 42 -1.11 8.78 -8.63
CA SER A 42 0.13 8.47 -9.36
C SER A 42 0.01 7.31 -10.35
N ASP A 43 -1.18 6.70 -10.49
CA ASP A 43 -1.38 5.50 -11.31
C ASP A 43 -0.52 4.30 -10.91
N ALA A 44 -0.34 4.10 -9.60
CA ALA A 44 0.58 3.09 -9.10
C ALA A 44 0.18 1.66 -9.56
N PRO A 45 1.16 0.77 -9.81
CA PRO A 45 0.89 -0.64 -10.10
C PRO A 45 0.35 -1.38 -8.85
N PRO A 46 -0.29 -2.55 -9.01
CA PRO A 46 -0.84 -3.33 -7.89
C PRO A 46 0.14 -3.58 -6.75
N ILE A 47 1.41 -3.91 -7.07
CA ILE A 47 2.43 -4.21 -6.06
C ILE A 47 2.71 -3.04 -5.10
N SER A 48 2.51 -1.80 -5.56
CA SER A 48 2.66 -0.62 -4.69
C SER A 48 1.58 -0.56 -3.61
N TYR A 49 0.38 -1.09 -3.88
CA TYR A 49 -0.69 -1.17 -2.88
C TYR A 49 -0.47 -2.32 -1.90
N VAL A 50 0.12 -3.44 -2.34
CA VAL A 50 0.44 -4.59 -1.48
C VAL A 50 1.27 -4.16 -0.26
N ALA A 51 2.30 -3.33 -0.49
CA ALA A 51 3.16 -2.79 0.57
C ALA A 51 2.41 -1.93 1.62
N HIS A 52 1.13 -1.64 1.41
CA HIS A 52 0.30 -0.80 2.27
C HIS A 52 -0.91 -1.54 2.85
N ILE A 53 -1.16 -2.82 2.51
CA ILE A 53 -2.32 -3.58 3.01
C ILE A 53 -2.19 -3.84 4.52
N ASP A 54 -1.16 -4.54 4.95
CA ASP A 54 -0.95 -4.87 6.37
C ASP A 54 -0.82 -3.62 7.26
N PRO A 55 -0.03 -2.60 6.89
CA PRO A 55 0.01 -1.36 7.67
C PRO A 55 -1.34 -0.65 7.75
N ALA A 56 -2.16 -0.69 6.71
CA ALA A 56 -3.51 -0.10 6.74
C ALA A 56 -4.44 -0.85 7.70
N LEU A 57 -4.39 -2.19 7.69
CA LEU A 57 -5.15 -3.03 8.63
C LEU A 57 -4.71 -2.78 10.08
N GLN A 58 -3.41 -2.71 10.33
CA GLN A 58 -2.83 -2.37 11.65
C GLN A 58 -3.23 -0.98 12.13
N ALA A 59 -3.39 -0.03 11.20
CA ALA A 59 -3.89 1.32 11.48
C ALA A 59 -5.41 1.38 11.70
N GLY A 60 -6.13 0.25 11.63
CA GLY A 60 -7.58 0.17 11.80
C GLY A 60 -8.37 0.70 10.61
N MET A 61 -7.75 0.82 9.44
CA MET A 61 -8.38 1.37 8.24
C MET A 61 -9.45 0.41 7.70
N THR A 62 -10.63 0.92 7.40
CA THR A 62 -11.75 0.10 6.87
C THR A 62 -11.88 0.22 5.35
N ALA A 63 -12.61 -0.73 4.75
CA ALA A 63 -12.93 -0.70 3.33
C ALA A 63 -13.83 0.49 2.97
N GLU A 64 -14.67 0.97 3.91
CA GLU A 64 -15.51 2.16 3.76
C GLU A 64 -14.63 3.41 3.70
N GLN A 65 -13.66 3.57 4.61
CA GLN A 65 -12.74 4.71 4.58
C GLN A 65 -11.91 4.75 3.29
N LEU A 66 -11.51 3.59 2.77
CA LEU A 66 -10.84 3.49 1.48
C LEU A 66 -11.75 3.97 0.32
N GLN A 67 -13.01 3.55 0.32
CA GLN A 67 -13.99 4.00 -0.67
C GLN A 67 -14.23 5.52 -0.55
N ASP A 68 -14.37 6.03 0.66
CA ASP A 68 -14.55 7.47 0.93
C ASP A 68 -13.38 8.29 0.38
N VAL A 69 -12.14 7.80 0.51
CA VAL A 69 -10.96 8.42 -0.11
C VAL A 69 -11.07 8.44 -1.63
N LEU A 70 -11.43 7.33 -2.26
CA LEU A 70 -11.58 7.27 -3.72
C LEU A 70 -12.68 8.21 -4.22
N VAL A 71 -13.80 8.29 -3.49
CA VAL A 71 -14.89 9.25 -3.75
C VAL A 71 -14.39 10.68 -3.61
N ALA A 72 -13.64 10.98 -2.54
CA ALA A 72 -13.14 12.32 -2.25
C ALA A 72 -12.16 12.82 -3.31
N ILE A 73 -11.26 11.96 -3.81
CA ILE A 73 -10.27 12.36 -4.83
C ILE A 73 -10.80 12.32 -6.26
N ALA A 74 -11.93 11.65 -6.52
CA ALA A 74 -12.44 11.43 -7.88
C ALA A 74 -12.58 12.72 -8.72
N PRO A 75 -13.09 13.85 -8.18
CA PRO A 75 -13.18 15.09 -8.95
C PRO A 75 -11.82 15.71 -9.30
N ILE A 76 -10.76 15.35 -8.56
CA ILE A 76 -9.41 15.91 -8.70
C ILE A 76 -8.57 15.08 -9.68
N VAL A 77 -8.62 13.74 -9.57
CA VAL A 77 -7.78 12.83 -10.37
C VAL A 77 -8.50 12.24 -11.58
N GLY A 78 -9.83 12.33 -11.63
CA GLY A 78 -10.67 11.87 -12.74
C GLY A 78 -11.07 10.40 -12.67
N THR A 79 -12.20 10.07 -13.31
CA THR A 79 -12.85 8.75 -13.26
C THR A 79 -11.93 7.60 -13.70
N ALA A 80 -11.18 7.78 -14.78
CA ALA A 80 -10.30 6.73 -15.30
C ALA A 80 -9.24 6.31 -14.27
N ARG A 81 -8.65 7.29 -13.57
CA ARG A 81 -7.62 7.03 -12.57
C ARG A 81 -8.20 6.34 -11.33
N VAL A 82 -9.39 6.75 -10.89
CA VAL A 82 -10.09 6.08 -9.79
C VAL A 82 -10.42 4.62 -10.12
N MET A 83 -10.91 4.35 -11.32
CA MET A 83 -11.22 2.98 -11.76
C MET A 83 -9.96 2.11 -11.85
N THR A 84 -8.86 2.65 -12.36
CA THR A 84 -7.57 1.94 -12.36
C THR A 84 -7.09 1.64 -10.94
N ALA A 85 -7.15 2.61 -10.03
CA ALA A 85 -6.77 2.43 -8.64
C ALA A 85 -7.60 1.35 -7.96
N ALA A 86 -8.93 1.38 -8.11
CA ALA A 86 -9.83 0.36 -7.57
C ALA A 86 -9.48 -1.05 -8.07
N GLY A 87 -9.23 -1.20 -9.38
CA GLY A 87 -8.80 -2.47 -9.97
C GLY A 87 -7.43 -2.94 -9.47
N ASN A 88 -6.48 -2.02 -9.26
CA ASN A 88 -5.14 -2.36 -8.76
C ASN A 88 -5.16 -2.72 -7.27
N ILE A 89 -6.00 -2.08 -6.46
CA ILE A 89 -6.25 -2.44 -5.06
C ILE A 89 -6.83 -3.85 -4.99
N ALA A 90 -7.85 -4.16 -5.80
CA ALA A 90 -8.45 -5.50 -5.82
C ALA A 90 -7.42 -6.58 -6.18
N LYS A 91 -6.57 -6.31 -7.20
CA LYS A 91 -5.46 -7.21 -7.55
C LYS A 91 -4.43 -7.36 -6.42
N ALA A 92 -4.11 -6.28 -5.72
CA ALA A 92 -3.19 -6.31 -4.59
C ALA A 92 -3.71 -7.20 -3.46
N LEU A 93 -5.00 -7.09 -3.13
CA LEU A 93 -5.65 -7.97 -2.16
C LEU A 93 -5.59 -9.45 -2.60
N SER A 94 -5.83 -9.73 -3.88
CA SER A 94 -5.70 -11.10 -4.42
C SER A 94 -4.26 -11.63 -4.32
N ILE A 95 -3.26 -10.79 -4.57
CA ILE A 95 -1.84 -11.16 -4.42
C ILE A 95 -1.54 -11.49 -2.96
N GLU A 96 -1.98 -10.65 -2.02
CA GLU A 96 -1.75 -10.85 -0.59
C GLU A 96 -2.37 -12.15 -0.08
N ILE A 97 -3.62 -12.44 -0.49
CA ILE A 97 -4.29 -13.70 -0.17
C ILE A 97 -3.49 -14.90 -0.70
N ALA A 98 -3.05 -14.85 -1.95
CA ALA A 98 -2.28 -15.96 -2.54
C ALA A 98 -0.94 -16.17 -1.82
N VAL A 99 -0.28 -15.10 -1.39
CA VAL A 99 0.97 -15.17 -0.59
C VAL A 99 0.69 -15.80 0.78
N ALA A 100 -0.38 -15.37 1.46
CA ALA A 100 -0.78 -15.94 2.74
C ALA A 100 -1.13 -17.43 2.65
N GLU A 101 -1.86 -17.84 1.62
CA GLU A 101 -2.20 -19.25 1.36
C GLU A 101 -0.94 -20.10 1.10
N ALA A 102 0.00 -19.60 0.28
CA ALA A 102 1.26 -20.28 0.01
C ALA A 102 2.12 -20.44 1.28
N ALA A 103 2.18 -19.41 2.12
CA ALA A 103 2.90 -19.46 3.39
C ALA A 103 2.28 -20.50 4.35
N ALA A 104 0.94 -20.57 4.44
CA ALA A 104 0.24 -21.53 5.27
C ALA A 104 0.45 -22.99 4.78
N ALA A 105 0.43 -23.21 3.46
CA ALA A 105 0.70 -24.52 2.88
C ALA A 105 2.14 -25.00 3.20
N ALA A 106 3.14 -24.12 3.03
CA ALA A 106 4.53 -24.43 3.34
C ALA A 106 4.76 -24.77 4.82
N GLN A 107 4.01 -24.13 5.73
CA GLN A 107 4.06 -24.43 7.17
C GLN A 107 3.40 -25.75 7.53
N ALA A 108 2.38 -26.19 6.79
CA ALA A 108 1.71 -27.47 7.02
C ALA A 108 2.52 -28.68 6.50
N GLU A 109 3.45 -28.44 5.57
CA GLU A 109 4.37 -29.44 5.01
C GLU A 109 5.70 -29.58 5.79
N ALA A 110 5.97 -28.67 6.74
CA ALA A 110 7.17 -28.66 7.59
C ALA A 110 6.95 -29.36 8.94
#